data_AF-A0A0M8XCA8-F1
#
_entry.id   AF-A0A0M8XCA8-F1
#
_cell.length_a   1.000
_cell.length_b   1.000
_cell.length_c   1.000
_cell.angle_alpha   90.00
_cell.angle_beta   90.00
_cell.angle_gamma   90.00
#
_symmetry.space_group_name_H-M   'P 1'
#
loop_
_entity.id
_entity.type
_entity.pdbx_description
1 polymer ?
#
loop_
_entity_poly.entity_id
_entity_poly.type
_entity_poly.pdbx_seq_one_letter_code
_entity_poly.pdbx_strand_id
1 'polypeptide(L)'
;MSEGGTPVCKLDHEAAAVSATAALTAAYPHLTREAAPHPALEGCEDVAWSSIPGCPVDVPVVLRGLLDPDAAEMAERALDWLVMSGPMSISATMPAVVPYLLRLTADPSTPRRDELFGLLLVAAVLSAPTEPDNPRDLAVNGPEADHPERALCRAAFVADAAWVRRLLADDELLDGLHLGDDERVLLIQAAGL
;
A
#
# COMPACT_ATOMS: atom_id res chain seq x y z
N MET A 1 -8.25 -37.18 27.53
CA MET A 1 -8.97 -36.71 26.32
C MET A 1 -9.01 -35.19 26.45
N SER A 2 -7.96 -34.52 25.96
CA SER A 2 -7.97 -33.64 24.76
C SER A 2 -9.00 -32.53 24.92
N GLU A 3 -8.64 -31.25 24.88
CA GLU A 3 -8.07 -30.60 23.69
C GLU A 3 -6.88 -29.68 24.01
N GLY A 4 -5.75 -29.96 23.36
CA GLY A 4 -4.69 -28.99 23.16
C GLY A 4 -5.08 -28.12 21.98
N GLY A 5 -5.50 -26.88 22.25
CA GLY A 5 -5.62 -25.86 21.22
C GLY A 5 -4.23 -25.58 20.67
N THR A 6 -4.03 -25.88 19.38
CA THR A 6 -2.85 -25.42 18.65
C THR A 6 -2.84 -23.90 18.75
N PRO A 7 -1.78 -23.25 19.25
CA PRO A 7 -1.69 -21.80 19.15
C PRO A 7 -1.69 -21.48 17.67
N VAL A 8 -2.72 -20.75 17.21
CA VAL A 8 -2.63 -20.04 15.94
C VAL A 8 -1.38 -19.18 16.04
N CYS A 9 -0.34 -19.49 15.27
CA CYS A 9 0.75 -18.58 15.03
C CYS A 9 0.15 -17.35 14.36
N LYS A 10 -0.23 -16.35 15.17
CA LYS A 10 -0.61 -15.05 14.64
C LYS A 10 0.66 -14.47 14.04
N LEU A 11 0.66 -14.34 12.72
CA LEU A 11 1.76 -13.73 12.02
C LEU A 11 1.86 -12.26 12.48
N ASP A 12 3.00 -11.93 13.07
CA ASP A 12 3.31 -10.58 13.49
C ASP A 12 3.75 -9.78 12.25
N HIS A 13 2.82 -9.02 11.67
CA HIS A 13 3.06 -8.24 10.45
C HIS A 13 4.08 -7.11 10.71
N GLU A 14 4.12 -6.55 11.92
CA GLU A 14 5.11 -5.52 12.28
C GLU A 14 6.52 -6.13 12.28
N ALA A 15 6.68 -7.28 12.96
CA ALA A 15 7.96 -7.98 12.96
C ALA A 15 8.37 -8.45 11.55
N ALA A 16 7.40 -8.89 10.72
CA ALA A 16 7.65 -9.25 9.33
C ALA A 16 8.09 -8.04 8.49
N ALA A 17 7.43 -6.89 8.64
CA ALA A 17 7.77 -5.65 7.95
C ALA A 17 9.17 -5.14 8.33
N VAL A 18 9.50 -5.17 9.64
CA VAL A 18 10.86 -4.84 10.13
C VAL A 18 11.89 -5.80 9.54
N SER A 19 11.63 -7.10 9.57
CA SER A 19 12.56 -8.09 9.06
C SER A 19 12.76 -8.00 7.55
N ALA A 20 11.70 -7.75 6.78
CA ALA A 20 11.77 -7.59 5.33
C ALA A 20 12.52 -6.31 4.96
N THR A 21 12.24 -5.20 5.65
CA THR A 21 12.95 -3.93 5.44
C THR A 21 14.43 -4.03 5.80
N ALA A 22 14.76 -4.70 6.91
CA ALA A 22 16.15 -4.95 7.29
C ALA A 22 16.89 -5.83 6.26
N ALA A 23 16.22 -6.85 5.73
CA ALA A 23 16.77 -7.70 4.68
C ALA A 23 17.02 -6.91 3.38
N LEU A 24 16.08 -6.06 2.98
CA LEU A 24 16.23 -5.15 1.83
C LEU A 24 17.45 -4.23 2.03
N THR A 25 17.52 -3.56 3.18
CA THR A 25 18.63 -2.66 3.52
C THR A 25 19.99 -3.38 3.53
N ALA A 26 20.03 -4.61 4.03
CA ALA A 26 21.26 -5.40 4.06
C ALA A 26 21.70 -5.84 2.66
N ALA A 27 20.75 -6.20 1.79
CA ALA A 27 21.02 -6.63 0.41
C ALA A 27 21.37 -5.45 -0.50
N TYR A 28 20.77 -4.28 -0.29
CA TYR A 28 20.93 -3.08 -1.11
C TYR A 28 21.29 -1.84 -0.26
N PRO A 29 22.49 -1.77 0.33
CA PRO A 29 22.86 -0.70 1.25
C PRO A 29 22.82 0.71 0.65
N HIS A 30 22.93 0.84 -0.69
CA HIS A 30 22.86 2.14 -1.36
C HIS A 30 21.48 2.80 -1.27
N LEU A 31 20.40 2.02 -1.03
CA LEU A 31 19.05 2.56 -0.83
C LEU A 31 18.91 3.41 0.44
N THR A 32 19.83 3.24 1.41
CA THR A 32 19.91 4.07 2.63
C THR A 32 20.52 5.44 2.40
N ARG A 33 21.22 5.62 1.27
CA ARG A 33 21.81 6.91 0.91
C ARG A 33 20.75 7.71 0.19
N GLU A 34 20.67 8.99 0.50
CA GLU A 34 19.84 9.93 -0.23
C GLU A 34 20.34 10.01 -1.69
N ALA A 35 19.69 9.23 -2.56
CA ALA A 35 19.86 9.33 -3.99
C ALA A 35 19.31 10.68 -4.50
N ALA A 36 19.61 11.03 -5.75
CA ALA A 36 18.95 12.17 -6.37
C ALA A 36 17.42 12.02 -6.20
N PRO A 37 16.72 13.07 -5.72
CA PRO A 37 15.31 12.96 -5.37
C PRO A 37 14.50 12.62 -6.63
N HIS A 38 13.84 11.47 -6.60
CA HIS A 38 12.89 11.09 -7.63
C HIS A 38 11.59 11.91 -7.45
N PRO A 39 11.03 12.53 -8.50
CA PRO A 39 9.81 13.35 -8.36
C PRO A 39 8.63 12.60 -7.71
N ALA A 40 8.53 11.29 -7.96
CA ALA A 40 7.50 10.46 -7.34
C ALA A 40 7.64 10.33 -5.80
N LEU A 41 8.83 10.55 -5.26
CA LEU A 41 9.15 10.47 -3.83
C LEU A 41 9.32 11.85 -3.17
N GLU A 42 8.98 12.93 -3.87
CA GLU A 42 9.00 14.28 -3.29
C GLU A 42 8.09 14.34 -2.05
N GLY A 43 8.65 14.85 -0.94
CA GLY A 43 7.99 14.92 0.37
C GLY A 43 8.10 13.66 1.24
N CYS A 44 8.66 12.55 0.71
CA CYS A 44 8.72 11.28 1.43
C CYS A 44 9.53 11.35 2.72
N GLU A 45 10.63 12.11 2.74
CA GLU A 45 11.48 12.27 3.92
C GLU A 45 10.87 13.20 4.99
N ASP A 46 9.90 14.03 4.61
CA ASP A 46 9.25 14.97 5.52
C ASP A 46 8.11 14.33 6.33
N VAL A 47 7.70 13.11 5.96
CA VAL A 47 6.66 12.37 6.68
C VAL A 47 7.24 11.84 8.00
N ALA A 48 6.53 12.08 9.09
CA ALA A 48 6.87 11.54 10.40
C ALA A 48 6.51 10.04 10.50
N TRP A 49 7.17 9.18 9.72
CA TRP A 49 6.89 7.73 9.62
C TRP A 49 6.87 7.04 10.98
N SER A 50 7.79 7.39 11.87
CA SER A 50 7.88 6.86 13.24
C SER A 50 6.68 7.22 14.14
N SER A 51 5.86 8.18 13.72
CA SER A 51 4.62 8.55 14.43
C SER A 51 3.41 7.73 13.95
N ILE A 52 3.53 6.97 12.87
CA ILE A 52 2.46 6.09 12.38
C ILE A 52 2.48 4.78 13.20
N PRO A 53 1.36 4.38 13.83
CA PRO A 53 1.30 3.16 14.63
C PRO A 53 1.70 1.91 13.82
N GLY A 54 2.64 1.12 14.36
CA GLY A 54 3.11 -0.13 13.73
C GLY A 54 3.97 0.08 12.49
N CYS A 55 4.36 1.31 12.16
CA CYS A 55 5.22 1.61 11.03
C CYS A 55 6.70 1.47 11.42
N PRO A 56 7.49 0.63 10.74
CA PRO A 56 8.92 0.60 10.94
C PRO A 56 9.57 1.89 10.39
N VAL A 57 10.77 2.17 10.89
CA VAL A 57 11.46 3.47 10.73
C VAL A 57 11.95 3.79 9.31
N ASP A 58 11.99 2.81 8.39
CA ASP A 58 12.70 2.96 7.11
C ASP A 58 11.79 2.81 5.87
N VAL A 59 10.53 3.26 5.93
CA VAL A 59 9.63 3.31 4.75
C VAL A 59 10.26 3.98 3.52
N PRO A 60 11.01 5.10 3.65
CA PRO A 60 11.67 5.69 2.49
C PRO A 60 12.67 4.77 1.79
N VAL A 61 13.31 3.84 2.51
CA VAL A 61 14.23 2.86 1.90
C VAL A 61 13.45 1.89 1.01
N VAL A 62 12.28 1.43 1.48
CA VAL A 62 11.40 0.56 0.69
C VAL A 62 10.92 1.28 -0.56
N LEU A 63 10.43 2.53 -0.43
CA LEU A 63 9.94 3.31 -1.56
C LEU A 63 11.04 3.62 -2.59
N ARG A 64 12.29 3.85 -2.16
CA ARG A 64 13.45 3.95 -3.07
C ARG A 64 13.76 2.63 -3.74
N GLY A 65 13.63 1.50 -3.04
CA GLY A 65 13.85 0.18 -3.60
C GLY A 65 12.91 -0.15 -4.75
N LEU A 66 11.68 0.39 -4.74
CA LEU A 66 10.72 0.23 -5.85
C LEU A 66 11.21 0.87 -7.17
N LEU A 67 12.05 1.90 -7.09
CA LEU A 67 12.63 2.58 -8.26
C LEU A 67 13.90 1.88 -8.79
N ASP A 68 14.48 0.96 -8.01
CA ASP A 68 15.70 0.26 -8.36
C ASP A 68 15.36 -1.07 -9.05
N PRO A 69 15.70 -1.26 -10.33
CA PRO A 69 15.39 -2.51 -11.04
C PRO A 69 15.92 -3.77 -10.37
N ASP A 70 17.05 -3.69 -9.66
CA ASP A 70 17.67 -4.83 -8.99
C ASP A 70 17.01 -5.12 -7.63
N ALA A 71 16.40 -4.12 -6.99
CA ALA A 71 15.79 -4.24 -5.67
C ALA A 71 14.25 -4.28 -5.67
N ALA A 72 13.60 -3.90 -6.78
CA ALA A 72 12.16 -3.65 -6.85
C ALA A 72 11.31 -4.84 -6.37
N GLU A 73 11.65 -6.07 -6.76
CA GLU A 73 10.91 -7.26 -6.34
C GLU A 73 11.00 -7.50 -4.82
N MET A 74 12.17 -7.23 -4.22
CA MET A 74 12.35 -7.37 -2.77
C MET A 74 11.67 -6.21 -2.03
N ALA A 75 11.71 -5.01 -2.60
CA ALA A 75 11.07 -3.82 -2.06
C ALA A 75 9.54 -3.92 -2.08
N GLU A 76 8.95 -4.46 -3.16
CA GLU A 76 7.51 -4.76 -3.24
C GLU A 76 7.09 -5.72 -2.12
N ARG A 77 7.82 -6.82 -1.93
CA ARG A 77 7.51 -7.76 -0.83
C ARG A 77 7.64 -7.12 0.55
N ALA A 78 8.60 -6.21 0.74
CA ALA A 78 8.70 -5.45 1.98
C ALA A 78 7.52 -4.47 2.14
N LEU A 79 7.10 -3.84 1.04
CA LEU A 79 5.95 -2.94 0.99
C LEU A 79 4.66 -3.67 1.37
N ASP A 80 4.41 -4.88 0.87
CA ASP A 80 3.23 -5.67 1.22
C ASP A 80 3.10 -5.85 2.74
N TRP A 81 4.21 -6.17 3.42
CA TRP A 81 4.22 -6.28 4.88
C TRP A 81 3.98 -4.93 5.59
N LEU A 82 4.43 -3.82 5.00
CA LEU A 82 4.23 -2.49 5.57
C LEU A 82 2.78 -2.04 5.50
N VAL A 83 2.11 -2.32 4.38
CA VAL A 83 0.82 -1.72 4.03
C VAL A 83 -0.36 -2.62 4.33
N MET A 84 -0.11 -3.91 4.59
CA MET A 84 -1.12 -4.89 4.99
C MET A 84 -0.95 -5.28 6.45
N SER A 85 -2.05 -5.27 7.20
CA SER A 85 -2.11 -5.78 8.59
C SER A 85 -2.71 -7.19 8.67
N GLY A 86 -3.24 -7.68 7.54
CA GLY A 86 -3.76 -9.03 7.36
C GLY A 86 -4.31 -9.24 5.95
N PRO A 87 -4.81 -10.44 5.62
CA PRO A 87 -5.24 -10.79 4.25
C PRO A 87 -6.33 -9.90 3.66
N MET A 88 -7.16 -9.27 4.52
CA MET A 88 -8.27 -8.40 4.12
C MET A 88 -8.23 -7.08 4.90
N SER A 89 -7.04 -6.61 5.28
CA SER A 89 -6.90 -5.42 6.11
C SER A 89 -5.65 -4.64 5.74
N ILE A 90 -5.84 -3.36 5.44
CA ILE A 90 -4.73 -2.41 5.27
C ILE A 90 -4.18 -2.02 6.64
N SER A 91 -2.92 -1.57 6.67
CA SER A 91 -2.27 -1.06 7.88
C SER A 91 -2.48 0.46 8.00
N ALA A 92 -2.12 1.02 9.16
CA ALA A 92 -2.08 2.47 9.35
C ALA A 92 -1.04 3.18 8.46
N THR A 93 -0.12 2.44 7.85
CA THR A 93 0.90 2.97 6.91
C THR A 93 0.33 3.18 5.51
N MET A 94 -0.65 2.37 5.09
CA MET A 94 -1.24 2.43 3.74
C MET A 94 -1.64 3.85 3.31
N PRO A 95 -2.40 4.64 4.11
CA PRO A 95 -2.80 5.99 3.71
C PRO A 95 -1.62 6.93 3.40
N ALA A 96 -0.52 6.78 4.16
CA ALA A 96 0.66 7.63 3.99
C ALA A 96 1.49 7.25 2.77
N VAL A 97 1.43 5.98 2.30
CA VAL A 97 2.16 5.55 1.11
C VAL A 97 1.40 5.76 -0.20
N VAL A 98 0.06 5.80 -0.17
CA VAL A 98 -0.80 5.95 -1.36
C VAL A 98 -0.36 7.09 -2.30
N PRO A 99 -0.04 8.32 -1.83
CA PRO A 99 0.41 9.39 -2.73
C PRO A 99 1.69 9.07 -3.50
N TYR A 100 2.61 8.30 -2.89
CA TYR A 100 3.85 7.88 -3.52
C TYR A 100 3.61 6.73 -4.49
N LEU A 101 2.77 5.76 -4.12
CA LEU A 101 2.38 4.66 -5.00
C LEU A 101 1.64 5.18 -6.25
N LEU A 102 0.74 6.15 -6.11
CA LEU A 102 0.07 6.80 -7.23
C LEU A 102 1.06 7.44 -8.20
N ARG A 103 2.05 8.16 -7.69
CA ARG A 103 3.08 8.83 -8.51
C ARG A 103 4.05 7.84 -9.14
N LEU A 104 4.51 6.84 -8.40
CA LEU A 104 5.38 5.77 -8.89
C LEU A 104 4.68 4.98 -10.01
N THR A 105 3.42 4.61 -9.79
CA THR A 105 2.61 3.92 -10.78
C THR A 105 2.27 4.80 -11.97
N ALA A 106 2.36 6.14 -11.87
CA ALA A 106 2.14 7.04 -13.00
C ALA A 106 3.39 7.25 -13.86
N ASP A 107 4.55 6.80 -13.39
CA ASP A 107 5.82 6.86 -14.09
C ASP A 107 6.07 5.55 -14.85
N PRO A 108 6.15 5.57 -16.19
CA PRO A 108 6.34 4.36 -17.00
C PRO A 108 7.73 3.72 -16.84
N SER A 109 8.68 4.43 -16.24
CA SER A 109 10.02 3.89 -15.96
C SER A 109 10.09 3.09 -14.66
N THR A 110 9.06 3.15 -13.82
CA THR A 110 9.00 2.43 -12.55
C THR A 110 8.95 0.92 -12.81
N PRO A 111 9.89 0.14 -12.24
CA PRO A 111 9.82 -1.32 -12.26
C PRO A 111 8.52 -1.84 -11.63
N ARG A 112 7.97 -2.94 -12.16
CA ARG A 112 6.81 -3.65 -11.57
C ARG A 112 5.59 -2.73 -11.36
N ARG A 113 5.42 -1.76 -12.26
CA ARG A 113 4.34 -0.77 -12.27
C ARG A 113 2.95 -1.40 -12.18
N ASP A 114 2.76 -2.55 -12.83
CA ASP A 114 1.56 -3.38 -12.81
C ASP A 114 1.21 -3.86 -11.40
N GLU A 115 2.20 -4.35 -10.65
CA GLU A 115 2.02 -4.82 -9.27
C GLU A 115 1.68 -3.67 -8.32
N LEU A 116 2.32 -2.50 -8.50
CA LEU A 116 1.98 -1.30 -7.73
C LEU A 116 0.55 -0.81 -8.01
N PHE A 117 0.09 -0.92 -9.25
CA PHE A 117 -1.30 -0.63 -9.58
C PHE A 117 -2.24 -1.65 -8.92
N GLY A 118 -1.90 -2.93 -8.94
CA GLY A 118 -2.64 -3.97 -8.22
C GLY A 118 -2.78 -3.66 -6.72
N LEU A 119 -1.70 -3.19 -6.09
CA LEU A 119 -1.74 -2.77 -4.69
C LEU A 119 -2.65 -1.55 -4.46
N LEU A 120 -2.66 -0.58 -5.37
CA LEU A 120 -3.58 0.57 -5.31
C LEU A 120 -5.05 0.14 -5.42
N LEU A 121 -5.36 -0.88 -6.24
CA LEU A 121 -6.71 -1.46 -6.30
C LEU A 121 -7.09 -2.10 -4.98
N VAL A 122 -6.19 -2.91 -4.41
CA VAL A 122 -6.42 -3.54 -3.09
C VAL A 122 -6.65 -2.46 -2.03
N ALA A 123 -5.86 -1.38 -2.03
CA ALA A 123 -6.04 -0.26 -1.13
C ALA A 123 -7.41 0.41 -1.32
N ALA A 124 -7.83 0.66 -2.57
CA ALA A 124 -9.14 1.23 -2.88
C ALA A 124 -10.28 0.33 -2.38
N VAL A 125 -10.24 -0.96 -2.70
CA VAL A 125 -11.22 -1.98 -2.27
C VAL A 125 -11.34 -2.02 -0.75
N LEU A 126 -10.22 -2.20 -0.06
CA LEU A 126 -10.19 -2.39 1.40
C LEU A 126 -10.43 -1.08 2.15
N SER A 127 -10.29 0.07 1.49
CA SER A 127 -10.66 1.36 2.07
C SER A 127 -12.14 1.69 1.93
N ALA A 128 -12.94 0.89 1.22
CA ALA A 128 -14.38 1.17 1.09
C ALA A 128 -15.07 1.24 2.47
N PRO A 129 -16.05 2.15 2.65
CA PRO A 129 -16.75 2.27 3.92
C PRO A 129 -17.59 1.02 4.21
N THR A 130 -17.58 0.53 5.44
CA THR A 130 -18.49 -0.56 5.85
C THR A 130 -19.93 -0.06 5.90
N GLU A 131 -20.86 -0.81 5.30
CA GLU A 131 -22.30 -0.60 5.37
C GLU A 131 -22.84 -1.00 6.76
N PRO A 132 -23.28 -0.05 7.61
CA PRO A 132 -23.67 -0.34 8.99
C PRO A 132 -24.95 -1.20 9.10
N ASP A 133 -25.80 -1.18 8.08
CA ASP A 133 -27.06 -1.92 8.04
C ASP A 133 -26.92 -3.32 7.39
N ASN A 134 -25.70 -3.68 6.97
CA ASN A 134 -25.40 -4.96 6.31
C ASN A 134 -24.60 -5.88 7.26
N PRO A 135 -25.24 -6.86 7.93
CA PRO A 135 -24.56 -7.72 8.90
C PRO A 135 -23.42 -8.56 8.32
N ARG A 136 -23.50 -8.89 7.02
CA ARG A 136 -22.42 -9.62 6.34
C ARG A 136 -21.20 -8.73 6.17
N ASP A 137 -21.41 -7.49 5.77
CA ASP A 137 -20.33 -6.53 5.56
C ASP A 137 -19.63 -6.19 6.89
N LEU A 138 -20.41 -5.92 7.94
CA LEU A 138 -19.88 -5.75 9.30
C LEU A 138 -19.09 -6.97 9.81
N ALA A 139 -19.53 -8.18 9.48
CA ALA A 139 -18.82 -9.40 9.91
C ALA A 139 -17.47 -9.58 9.20
N VAL A 140 -17.32 -9.09 7.98
CA VAL A 140 -16.08 -9.21 7.20
C VAL A 140 -15.13 -8.05 7.49
N ASN A 141 -15.64 -6.81 7.45
CA ASN A 141 -14.83 -5.59 7.47
C ASN A 141 -14.78 -4.90 8.84
N GLY A 142 -15.64 -5.32 9.78
CA GLY A 142 -15.76 -4.69 11.08
C GLY A 142 -16.33 -3.26 11.03
N PRO A 143 -16.61 -2.65 12.20
CA PRO A 143 -17.10 -1.28 12.30
C PRO A 143 -16.06 -0.26 11.80
N GLU A 144 -16.52 0.77 11.08
CA GLU A 144 -15.63 1.84 10.58
C GLU A 144 -14.84 2.57 11.69
N ALA A 145 -15.42 2.71 12.87
CA ALA A 145 -14.79 3.38 14.00
C ALA A 145 -13.52 2.67 14.51
N ASP A 146 -13.43 1.35 14.27
CA ASP A 146 -12.27 0.55 14.69
C ASP A 146 -11.13 0.60 13.66
N HIS A 147 -11.38 1.21 12.50
CA HIS A 147 -10.50 1.20 11.33
C HIS A 147 -10.31 2.60 10.72
N PRO A 148 -9.75 3.57 11.47
CA PRO A 148 -9.53 4.93 11.00
C PRO A 148 -8.66 5.01 9.74
N GLU A 149 -7.77 4.03 9.54
CA GLU A 149 -6.92 3.91 8.35
C GLU A 149 -7.70 3.86 7.04
N ARG A 150 -8.91 3.30 7.02
CA ARG A 150 -9.74 3.25 5.79
C ARG A 150 -10.18 4.63 5.36
N ALA A 151 -10.71 5.43 6.28
CA ALA A 151 -11.12 6.80 6.01
C ALA A 151 -9.94 7.68 5.60
N LEU A 152 -8.78 7.51 6.24
CA LEU A 152 -7.53 8.20 5.87
C LEU A 152 -7.05 7.78 4.48
N CYS A 153 -7.13 6.50 4.13
CA CYS A 153 -6.75 5.98 2.82
C CYS A 153 -7.62 6.60 1.71
N ARG A 154 -8.95 6.62 1.89
CA ARG A 154 -9.87 7.32 0.96
C ARG A 154 -9.53 8.80 0.83
N ALA A 155 -9.23 9.48 1.94
CA ALA A 155 -8.84 10.88 1.92
C ALA A 155 -7.54 11.12 1.12
N ALA A 156 -6.58 10.20 1.20
CA ALA A 156 -5.36 10.26 0.39
C ALA A 156 -5.67 10.10 -1.11
N PHE A 157 -6.52 9.13 -1.48
CA PHE A 157 -6.96 8.98 -2.88
C PHE A 157 -7.68 10.23 -3.42
N VAL A 158 -8.54 10.85 -2.62
CA VAL A 158 -9.24 12.10 -3.00
C VAL A 158 -8.25 13.26 -3.15
N ALA A 159 -7.28 13.40 -2.23
CA ALA A 159 -6.28 14.45 -2.29
C ALA A 159 -5.41 14.35 -3.56
N ASP A 160 -5.12 13.13 -3.99
CA ASP A 160 -4.29 12.82 -5.17
C ASP A 160 -5.11 12.33 -6.37
N ALA A 161 -6.41 12.68 -6.45
CA ALA A 161 -7.32 12.21 -7.49
C ALA A 161 -6.87 12.57 -8.93
N ALA A 162 -6.03 13.61 -9.08
CA ALA A 162 -5.39 13.92 -10.36
C ALA A 162 -4.49 12.78 -10.87
N TRP A 163 -3.76 12.11 -9.97
CA TRP A 163 -2.95 10.94 -10.32
C TRP A 163 -3.83 9.75 -10.65
N VAL A 164 -4.92 9.52 -9.91
CA VAL A 164 -5.89 8.46 -10.22
C VAL A 164 -6.47 8.65 -11.63
N ARG A 165 -6.89 9.87 -12.00
CA ARG A 165 -7.35 10.18 -13.36
C ARG A 165 -6.29 9.86 -14.41
N ARG A 166 -5.02 10.18 -14.13
CA ARG A 166 -3.90 9.90 -15.03
C ARG A 166 -3.71 8.40 -15.24
N LEU A 167 -3.76 7.60 -14.18
CA LEU A 167 -3.66 6.14 -14.26
C LEU A 167 -4.82 5.53 -15.06
N LEU A 168 -6.05 6.01 -14.83
CA LEU A 168 -7.23 5.54 -15.55
C LEU A 168 -7.24 5.87 -17.05
N ALA A 169 -6.43 6.85 -17.46
CA ALA A 169 -6.22 7.27 -18.84
C ALA A 169 -4.97 6.66 -19.49
N ASP A 170 -4.23 5.80 -18.77
CA ASP A 170 -3.03 5.15 -19.26
C ASP A 170 -3.37 3.79 -19.87
N ASP A 171 -3.73 3.79 -21.16
CA ASP A 171 -4.17 2.57 -21.85
C ASP A 171 -3.09 1.47 -21.85
N GLU A 172 -1.80 1.83 -21.90
CA GLU A 172 -0.68 0.87 -21.87
C GLU A 172 -0.62 0.12 -20.54
N LEU A 173 -0.80 0.82 -19.42
CA LEU A 173 -0.89 0.20 -18.09
C LEU A 173 -2.10 -0.74 -18.00
N LEU A 174 -3.27 -0.28 -18.46
CA LEU A 174 -4.53 -1.01 -18.28
C LEU A 174 -4.61 -2.26 -19.19
N ASP A 175 -4.06 -2.20 -20.40
CA ASP A 175 -4.03 -3.33 -21.33
C ASP A 175 -3.25 -4.54 -20.75
N GLY A 176 -2.21 -4.28 -19.96
CA GLY A 176 -1.42 -5.32 -19.30
C GLY A 176 -2.10 -5.98 -18.10
N LEU A 177 -3.10 -5.33 -17.51
CA LEU A 177 -3.70 -5.72 -16.22
C LEU A 177 -5.03 -6.47 -16.33
N HIS A 178 -5.68 -6.45 -17.51
CA HIS A 178 -6.99 -7.06 -17.74
C HIS A 178 -8.05 -6.68 -16.70
N LEU A 179 -8.08 -5.40 -16.32
CA LEU A 179 -8.98 -4.91 -15.28
C LEU A 179 -10.44 -5.10 -15.64
N GLY A 180 -11.22 -5.59 -14.69
CA GLY A 180 -12.68 -5.62 -14.77
C GLY A 180 -13.27 -4.22 -14.61
N ASP A 181 -14.49 -4.01 -15.14
CA ASP A 181 -15.23 -2.74 -14.97
C ASP A 181 -15.41 -2.38 -13.48
N ASP A 182 -15.60 -3.39 -12.62
CA ASP A 182 -15.79 -3.22 -11.18
C ASP A 182 -14.55 -2.61 -10.50
N GLU A 183 -13.34 -3.03 -10.88
CA GLU A 183 -12.09 -2.53 -10.31
C GLU A 183 -11.86 -1.05 -10.66
N ARG A 184 -12.24 -0.68 -11.89
CA ARG A 184 -12.18 0.71 -12.37
C ARG A 184 -13.12 1.61 -11.58
N VAL A 185 -14.34 1.12 -11.32
CA VAL A 185 -15.34 1.83 -10.50
C VAL A 185 -14.84 2.04 -9.07
N LEU A 186 -14.16 1.07 -8.47
CA LEU A 186 -13.63 1.18 -7.11
C LEU A 186 -12.56 2.27 -6.98
N LEU A 187 -11.65 2.38 -7.95
CA LEU A 187 -10.67 3.48 -7.97
C LEU A 187 -11.32 4.85 -8.14
N ILE A 188 -12.32 4.96 -9.03
CA ILE A 188 -13.09 6.19 -9.24
C ILE A 188 -13.76 6.62 -7.94
N GLN A 189 -14.42 5.68 -7.25
CA GLN A 189 -15.07 5.94 -5.97
C GLN A 189 -14.09 6.34 -4.87
N ALA A 190 -12.96 5.62 -4.74
CA ALA A 190 -11.94 5.94 -3.75
C ALA A 190 -11.36 7.34 -3.96
N ALA A 191 -11.23 7.78 -5.21
CA ALA A 191 -10.74 9.11 -5.58
C ALA A 191 -11.83 10.22 -5.58
N GLY A 192 -13.09 9.87 -5.32
CA GLY A 192 -14.21 10.82 -5.33
C GLY A 192 -14.49 11.44 -6.71
N LEU A 193 -14.32 10.64 -7.77
CA LEU A 193 -14.44 11.05 -9.18
C LEU A 193 -15.80 10.78 -9.80
#